data_AF-A0A3L7R3B1-F1
#
_entry.id   AF-A0A3L7R3B1-F1
#
_cell.length_a   1.000
_cell.length_b   1.000
_cell.length_c   1.000
_cell.angle_alpha   90.00
_cell.angle_beta   90.00
_cell.angle_gamma   90.00
#
_symmetry.space_group_name_H-M   'P 1'
#
loop_
_entity.id
_entity.type
_entity.pdbx_description
1 polymer ?
#
loop_
_entity_poly.entity_id
_entity_poly.type
_entity_poly.pdbx_seq_one_letter_code
_entity_poly.pdbx_strand_id
1 'polypeptide(L)'
;MNSLTLRARCILPIGSGPIENGWIRIQCGRIAAIGRRQPPGTVHDLGDAIILPGLVNAHTHLEFSDLETPLAAVGGLPGWIQRVVQLRRSRPAGRTEDNRLSKALRAGLLESAVAGVTTVGEIATGVVPNVYTAAGPRVSVYRESLGFDAAARDAAHGSLVRDIDRLTAAGCAAGISPHAPYSVAAALGKKLLGIARHRQLPVAMHLAESCDEHELLANGTGPLRR
;
A
#
# COMPACT_ATOMS: atom_id res chain seq x y z
N MET A 1 10.85 28.73 -16.07
CA MET A 1 9.78 27.90 -15.46
C MET A 1 9.78 26.56 -16.16
N ASN A 2 9.93 25.45 -15.44
CA ASN A 2 9.99 24.11 -16.03
C ASN A 2 8.61 23.75 -16.62
N SER A 3 8.54 23.76 -17.95
CA SER A 3 7.38 23.38 -18.74
C SER A 3 7.81 22.26 -19.68
N LEU A 4 7.05 21.17 -19.73
CA LEU A 4 7.28 20.03 -20.59
C LEU A 4 6.00 19.76 -21.38
N THR A 5 6.08 19.67 -22.69
CA THR A 5 4.96 19.24 -23.54
C THR A 5 5.31 17.92 -24.18
N LEU A 6 4.48 16.90 -23.94
CA LEU A 6 4.61 15.58 -24.53
C LEU A 6 3.50 15.37 -25.55
N ARG A 7 3.84 14.82 -26.71
CA ARG A 7 2.88 14.35 -27.72
C ARG A 7 2.99 12.84 -27.85
N ALA A 8 1.87 12.17 -28.09
CA ALA A 8 1.83 10.74 -28.35
C ALA A 8 0.69 10.39 -29.29
N ARG A 9 0.74 9.20 -29.90
CA ARG A 9 -0.37 8.68 -30.72
C ARG A 9 -1.68 8.63 -29.95
N CYS A 10 -1.66 8.31 -28.66
CA CYS A 10 -2.86 8.29 -27.83
C CYS A 10 -2.60 8.84 -26.43
N ILE A 11 -3.48 9.71 -25.96
CA ILE A 11 -3.59 10.06 -24.55
C ILE A 11 -4.87 9.41 -24.01
N LEU A 12 -4.77 8.73 -22.87
CA LEU A 12 -5.89 8.14 -22.14
C LEU A 12 -6.12 8.94 -20.85
N PRO A 13 -7.04 9.92 -20.82
CA PRO A 13 -7.33 10.67 -19.61
C PRO A 13 -8.03 9.85 -18.52
N ILE A 14 -8.62 8.71 -18.89
CA ILE A 14 -9.41 7.78 -18.06
C ILE A 14 -10.76 8.35 -17.59
N GLY A 15 -10.85 9.66 -17.30
CA GLY A 15 -12.12 10.34 -17.01
C GLY A 15 -12.95 10.72 -18.25
N SER A 16 -12.40 10.50 -19.45
CA SER A 16 -13.06 10.75 -20.73
C SER A 16 -12.48 9.82 -21.80
N GLY A 17 -13.06 9.86 -23.01
CA GLY A 17 -12.62 9.02 -24.12
C GLY A 17 -11.17 9.29 -24.56
N PRO A 18 -10.53 8.31 -25.23
CA PRO A 18 -9.17 8.46 -25.77
C PRO A 18 -9.02 9.69 -26.66
N ILE A 19 -7.82 10.28 -26.63
CA ILE A 19 -7.44 11.42 -27.46
C ILE A 19 -6.36 10.96 -28.42
N GLU A 20 -6.75 10.70 -29.65
CA GLU A 20 -5.81 10.38 -30.73
C GLU A 20 -4.98 11.60 -31.13
N ASN A 21 -3.69 11.36 -31.39
CA ASN A 21 -2.69 12.38 -31.74
C ASN A 21 -2.71 13.57 -30.78
N GLY A 22 -2.87 13.26 -29.49
CA GLY A 22 -3.01 14.22 -28.42
C GLY A 22 -1.66 14.66 -27.83
N TRP A 23 -1.73 15.71 -27.02
CA TRP A 23 -0.59 16.19 -26.26
C TRP A 23 -1.00 16.58 -24.84
N ILE A 24 -0.03 16.53 -23.94
CA ILE A 24 -0.16 16.93 -22.54
C ILE A 24 0.93 17.95 -22.21
N ARG A 25 0.54 19.05 -21.59
CA ARG A 25 1.47 20.06 -21.08
C ARG A 25 1.55 19.97 -19.57
N ILE A 26 2.77 19.82 -19.07
CA ILE A 26 3.10 19.72 -17.67
C ILE A 26 3.86 21.00 -17.28
N GLN A 27 3.38 21.69 -16.26
CA GLN A 27 4.02 22.88 -15.70
C GLN A 27 4.14 22.72 -14.20
N CYS A 28 5.36 22.92 -13.67
CA CYS A 28 5.63 22.82 -12.24
C CYS A 28 5.11 21.49 -11.63
N GLY A 29 5.27 20.38 -12.37
CA GLY A 29 4.85 19.04 -11.93
C GLY A 29 3.33 18.76 -12.01
N ARG A 30 2.53 19.67 -12.55
CA ARG A 30 1.08 19.50 -12.73
C ARG A 30 0.70 19.51 -14.20
N ILE A 31 -0.34 18.76 -14.54
CA ILE A 31 -0.96 18.81 -15.86
C ILE A 31 -1.66 20.17 -15.99
N ALA A 32 -1.16 21.02 -16.89
CA ALA A 32 -1.69 22.36 -17.13
C ALA A 32 -2.69 22.38 -18.28
N ALA A 33 -2.52 21.52 -19.28
CA ALA A 33 -3.44 21.39 -20.39
C ALA A 33 -3.31 20.02 -21.06
N ILE A 34 -4.41 19.56 -21.65
CA ILE A 34 -4.46 18.41 -22.55
C ILE A 34 -5.17 18.90 -23.81
N GLY A 35 -4.65 18.55 -24.98
CA GLY A 35 -5.19 19.06 -26.23
C GLY A 35 -5.11 18.07 -27.39
N ARG A 36 -5.82 18.45 -28.45
CA ARG A 36 -5.74 17.86 -29.79
C ARG A 36 -5.00 18.84 -30.70
N ARG A 37 -4.49 18.37 -31.85
CA ARG A 37 -3.82 19.17 -32.89
C ARG A 37 -2.46 19.71 -32.45
N GLN A 38 -1.96 20.77 -33.10
CA GLN A 38 -0.61 21.28 -32.92
C GLN A 38 -0.40 21.80 -31.48
N PRO A 39 0.54 21.21 -30.73
CA PRO A 39 0.84 21.65 -29.38
C PRO A 39 1.55 23.02 -29.35
N PRO A 40 1.41 23.78 -28.26
CA PRO A 40 2.09 25.06 -28.10
C PRO A 40 3.57 24.87 -27.72
N GLY A 41 4.47 25.57 -28.40
CA GLY A 41 5.89 25.64 -28.07
C GLY A 41 6.68 24.37 -28.41
N THR A 42 7.83 24.19 -27.76
CA THR A 42 8.68 23.00 -27.93
C THR A 42 7.98 21.76 -27.41
N VAL A 43 8.01 20.69 -28.20
CA VAL A 43 7.33 19.43 -27.93
C VAL A 43 8.27 18.27 -28.06
N HIS A 44 8.16 17.34 -27.12
CA HIS A 44 8.79 16.03 -27.20
C HIS A 44 7.75 15.05 -27.73
N ASP A 45 7.93 14.63 -28.98
CA ASP A 45 7.05 13.66 -29.62
C ASP A 45 7.52 12.24 -29.31
N LEU A 46 6.66 11.47 -28.64
CA LEU A 46 6.91 10.08 -28.28
C LEU A 46 6.54 9.11 -29.41
N GLY A 47 5.93 9.59 -30.51
CA GLY A 47 5.54 8.77 -31.64
C GLY A 47 4.40 7.80 -31.31
N ASP A 48 4.57 6.52 -31.68
CA ASP A 48 3.59 5.45 -31.46
C ASP A 48 3.59 4.97 -30.00
N ALA A 49 3.14 5.86 -29.12
CA ALA A 49 3.05 5.64 -27.68
C ALA A 49 1.65 5.96 -27.16
N ILE A 50 1.35 5.38 -26.00
CA ILE A 50 0.16 5.68 -25.21
C ILE A 50 0.62 6.35 -23.91
N ILE A 51 0.07 7.53 -23.61
CA ILE A 51 0.23 8.18 -22.31
C ILE A 51 -1.05 7.95 -21.50
N LEU A 52 -0.91 7.41 -20.30
CA LEU A 52 -1.97 7.19 -19.33
C LEU A 52 -1.50 7.65 -17.93
N PRO A 53 -2.41 7.89 -16.98
CA PRO A 53 -2.05 8.06 -15.58
C PRO A 53 -1.24 6.88 -15.08
N GLY A 54 -0.24 7.15 -14.23
CA GLY A 54 0.47 6.09 -13.53
C GLY A 54 -0.49 5.25 -12.69
N LEU A 55 -0.24 3.95 -12.62
CA LEU A 55 -1.11 3.01 -11.92
C LEU A 55 -1.10 3.26 -10.41
N VAL A 56 -2.19 2.88 -9.75
CA VAL A 56 -2.33 2.89 -8.29
C VAL A 56 -2.44 1.46 -7.82
N ASN A 57 -1.43 0.99 -7.07
CA ASN A 57 -1.53 -0.24 -6.32
C ASN A 57 -2.13 0.09 -4.95
N ALA A 58 -3.45 -0.04 -4.81
CA ALA A 58 -4.16 0.45 -3.64
C ALA A 58 -3.90 -0.36 -2.35
N HIS A 59 -3.38 -1.58 -2.47
CA HIS A 59 -3.18 -2.48 -1.33
C HIS A 59 -2.08 -3.50 -1.62
N THR A 60 -1.01 -3.47 -0.83
CA THR A 60 0.08 -4.46 -0.89
C THR A 60 0.77 -4.59 0.47
N HIS A 61 1.55 -5.65 0.63
CA HIS A 61 2.45 -5.86 1.75
C HIS A 61 3.90 -5.90 1.24
N LEU A 62 4.54 -4.74 1.16
CA LEU A 62 5.91 -4.59 0.66
C LEU A 62 6.94 -5.33 1.53
N GLU A 63 6.61 -5.69 2.78
CA GLU A 63 7.47 -6.49 3.67
C GLU A 63 7.82 -7.88 3.10
N PHE A 64 7.07 -8.37 2.11
CA PHE A 64 7.29 -9.66 1.45
C PHE A 64 8.05 -9.55 0.12
N SER A 65 8.50 -8.35 -0.27
CA SER A 65 9.23 -8.16 -1.54
C SER A 65 10.65 -8.74 -1.52
N ASP A 66 11.06 -9.40 -0.43
CA ASP A 66 12.28 -10.20 -0.34
C ASP A 66 12.04 -11.70 -0.61
N LEU A 67 10.80 -12.10 -0.90
CA LEU A 67 10.46 -13.46 -1.30
C LEU A 67 10.64 -13.64 -2.81
N GLU A 68 11.55 -14.53 -3.21
CA GLU A 68 11.71 -14.92 -4.62
C GLU A 68 10.58 -15.80 -5.13
N THR A 69 9.92 -16.54 -4.22
CA THR A 69 8.78 -17.41 -4.54
C THR A 69 7.63 -17.13 -3.58
N PRO A 70 6.39 -16.97 -4.07
CA PRO A 70 5.23 -16.79 -3.21
C PRO A 70 5.04 -17.94 -2.22
N LEU A 71 4.54 -17.62 -1.03
CA LEU A 71 4.17 -18.65 -0.05
C LEU A 71 3.01 -19.49 -0.60
N ALA A 72 3.16 -20.81 -0.56
CA ALA A 72 2.15 -21.73 -1.04
C ALA A 72 0.85 -21.61 -0.25
N ALA A 73 -0.29 -21.46 -0.94
CA ALA A 73 -1.63 -21.40 -0.36
C ALA A 73 -2.25 -22.80 -0.10
N VAL A 74 -1.42 -23.81 0.17
CA VAL A 74 -1.87 -25.17 0.46
C VAL A 74 -2.62 -25.17 1.80
N GLY A 75 -3.87 -25.64 1.77
CA GLY A 75 -4.78 -25.58 2.91
C GLY A 75 -5.55 -24.25 3.02
N GLY A 76 -5.67 -23.51 1.91
CA GLY A 76 -6.43 -22.27 1.85
C GLY A 76 -5.81 -21.14 2.66
N LEU A 77 -6.63 -20.14 3.01
CA LEU A 77 -6.21 -19.00 3.82
C LEU A 77 -5.61 -19.41 5.18
N PRO A 78 -6.20 -20.37 5.94
CA PRO A 78 -5.62 -20.81 7.22
C PRO A 78 -4.21 -21.39 7.05
N GLY A 79 -4.02 -22.25 6.05
CA GLY A 79 -2.71 -22.85 5.75
C GLY A 79 -1.69 -21.82 5.28
N TRP A 80 -2.11 -20.82 4.52
CA TRP A 80 -1.25 -19.71 4.10
C TRP A 80 -0.85 -18.83 5.29
N ILE A 81 -1.81 -18.43 6.15
CA ILE A 81 -1.54 -17.65 7.38
C ILE A 81 -0.52 -18.35 8.27
N GLN A 82 -0.63 -19.67 8.45
CA GLN A 82 0.34 -20.44 9.24
C GLN A 82 1.77 -20.29 8.70
N ARG A 83 1.95 -20.29 7.37
CA ARG A 83 3.24 -20.09 6.71
C ARG A 83 3.75 -18.65 6.86
N VAL A 84 2.87 -17.66 6.75
CA VAL A 84 3.20 -16.25 7.03
C VAL A 84 3.69 -16.09 8.47
N VAL A 85 3.02 -16.70 9.44
CA VAL A 85 3.42 -16.67 10.85
C VAL A 85 4.78 -17.35 11.05
N GLN A 86 5.01 -18.50 10.42
CA GLN A 86 6.30 -19.20 10.48
C GLN A 86 7.44 -18.34 9.89
N LEU A 87 7.22 -17.75 8.71
CA LEU A 87 8.17 -16.83 8.08
C LEU A 87 8.49 -15.63 8.96
N ARG A 88 7.47 -15.00 9.54
CA ARG A 88 7.67 -13.85 10.45
C ARG A 88 8.44 -14.24 11.71
N ARG A 89 8.25 -15.46 12.23
CA ARG A 89 9.01 -15.99 13.39
C ARG A 89 10.45 -16.36 13.06
N SER A 90 10.74 -16.74 11.82
CA SER A 90 12.12 -17.04 11.39
C SER A 90 12.93 -15.79 11.03
N ARG A 91 12.28 -14.63 10.90
CA ARG A 91 12.94 -13.36 10.61
C ARG A 91 13.73 -12.85 11.82
N PRO A 92 14.84 -12.12 11.59
CA PRO A 92 15.65 -11.54 12.67
C PRO A 92 14.86 -10.49 13.46
N ALA A 93 15.41 -10.05 14.60
CA ALA A 93 14.84 -9.00 15.44
C ALA A 93 15.79 -7.79 15.56
N GLY A 94 15.25 -6.65 16.03
CA GLY A 94 16.03 -5.43 16.27
C GLY A 94 16.58 -4.79 14.99
N ARG A 95 17.79 -4.21 15.05
CA ARG A 95 18.37 -3.45 13.92
C ARG A 95 18.53 -4.29 12.64
N THR A 96 18.77 -5.58 12.79
CA THR A 96 18.88 -6.50 11.65
C THR A 96 17.56 -6.60 10.89
N GLU A 97 16.44 -6.55 11.61
CA GLU A 97 15.10 -6.55 11.01
C GLU A 97 14.80 -5.24 10.28
N ASP A 98 15.12 -4.09 10.88
CA ASP A 98 14.94 -2.79 10.22
C ASP A 98 15.73 -2.71 8.90
N ASN A 99 16.95 -3.26 8.86
CA ASN A 99 17.75 -3.33 7.65
C ASN A 99 17.15 -4.26 6.59
N ARG A 100 16.64 -5.43 6.99
CA ARG A 100 15.95 -6.37 6.09
C ARG A 100 14.70 -5.72 5.51
N LEU A 101 13.83 -5.18 6.38
CA LEU A 101 12.61 -4.49 5.98
C LEU A 101 12.91 -3.35 5.03
N SER A 102 13.93 -2.52 5.33
CA SER A 102 14.36 -1.44 4.43
C SER A 102 14.77 -1.92 3.04
N LYS A 103 15.36 -3.11 2.91
CA LYS A 103 15.73 -3.69 1.61
C LYS A 103 14.49 -4.20 0.88
N ALA A 104 13.62 -4.94 1.56
CA ALA A 104 12.37 -5.44 0.98
C ALA A 104 11.49 -4.29 0.47
N LEU A 105 11.26 -3.25 1.29
CA LEU A 105 10.48 -2.07 0.90
C LEU A 105 11.04 -1.39 -0.36
N ARG A 106 12.37 -1.20 -0.44
CA ARG A 106 13.00 -0.60 -1.63
C ARG A 106 12.86 -1.46 -2.88
N ALA A 107 12.98 -2.79 -2.73
CA ALA A 107 12.81 -3.72 -3.85
C ALA A 107 11.38 -3.64 -4.41
N GLY A 108 10.36 -3.74 -3.55
CA GLY A 108 8.97 -3.67 -3.99
C GLY A 108 8.55 -2.31 -4.55
N LEU A 109 9.09 -1.20 -4.01
CA LEU A 109 8.86 0.13 -4.57
C LEU A 109 9.52 0.32 -5.94
N LEU A 110 10.71 -0.24 -6.14
CA LEU A 110 11.38 -0.22 -7.44
C LEU A 110 10.61 -1.06 -8.45
N GLU A 111 10.22 -2.29 -8.08
CA GLU A 111 9.39 -3.16 -8.92
C GLU A 111 8.08 -2.46 -9.32
N SER A 112 7.40 -1.83 -8.35
CA SER A 112 6.20 -1.03 -8.59
C SER A 112 6.47 0.09 -9.61
N ALA A 113 7.55 0.85 -9.44
CA ALA A 113 7.89 1.93 -10.35
C ALA A 113 8.17 1.43 -11.77
N VAL A 114 8.91 0.32 -11.91
CA VAL A 114 9.19 -0.32 -13.21
C VAL A 114 7.90 -0.79 -13.89
N ALA A 115 6.94 -1.27 -13.11
CA ALA A 115 5.61 -1.65 -13.59
C ALA A 115 4.67 -0.45 -13.87
N GLY A 116 5.14 0.79 -13.76
CA GLY A 116 4.35 2.00 -14.03
C GLY A 116 3.41 2.41 -12.89
N VAL A 117 3.58 1.82 -11.69
CA VAL A 117 2.85 2.23 -10.47
C VAL A 117 3.49 3.50 -9.92
N THR A 118 2.66 4.52 -9.69
CA THR A 118 3.10 5.82 -9.14
C THR A 118 2.53 6.11 -7.76
N THR A 119 1.63 5.26 -7.26
CA THR A 119 1.06 5.37 -5.90
C THR A 119 0.78 3.99 -5.33
N VAL A 120 1.16 3.77 -4.07
CA VAL A 120 1.08 2.50 -3.35
C VAL A 120 0.37 2.69 -2.01
N GLY A 121 -0.62 1.85 -1.72
CA GLY A 121 -1.16 1.64 -0.38
C GLY A 121 -0.46 0.45 0.28
N GLU A 122 0.41 0.75 1.24
CA GLU A 122 1.23 -0.25 1.95
C GLU A 122 0.58 -0.64 3.27
N ILE A 123 0.41 -1.95 3.50
CA ILE A 123 -0.02 -2.51 4.77
C ILE A 123 1.21 -2.95 5.57
N ALA A 124 1.60 -2.11 6.53
CA ALA A 124 2.88 -2.23 7.21
C ALA A 124 2.74 -2.92 8.59
N THR A 125 3.43 -4.04 8.80
CA THR A 125 3.59 -4.68 10.12
C THR A 125 4.73 -4.13 10.98
N GLY A 126 5.59 -3.31 10.36
CA GLY A 126 6.64 -2.50 10.97
C GLY A 126 6.95 -1.31 10.06
N VAL A 127 7.57 -0.24 10.59
CA VAL A 127 7.76 1.00 9.83
C VAL A 127 9.23 1.43 9.76
N VAL A 128 9.66 1.80 8.54
CA VAL A 128 10.93 2.49 8.28
C VAL A 128 10.65 3.78 7.50
N PRO A 129 10.33 4.90 8.20
CA PRO A 129 9.82 6.10 7.56
C PRO A 129 10.71 6.67 6.43
N ASN A 130 12.03 6.60 6.59
CA ASN A 130 13.00 7.11 5.62
C ASN A 130 12.92 6.43 4.24
N VAL A 131 12.34 5.23 4.14
CA VAL A 131 12.18 4.54 2.85
C VAL A 131 10.98 5.11 2.08
N TYR A 132 9.90 5.50 2.78
CA TYR A 132 8.66 5.97 2.17
C TYR A 132 8.75 7.40 1.63
N THR A 133 9.73 8.18 2.08
CA THR A 133 9.96 9.57 1.64
C THR A 133 11.04 9.69 0.56
N ALA A 134 11.68 8.58 0.19
CA ALA A 134 12.66 8.55 -0.88
C ALA A 134 12.01 8.72 -2.27
N ALA A 135 12.83 8.94 -3.30
CA ALA A 135 12.34 9.01 -4.68
C ALA A 135 11.69 7.68 -5.11
N GLY A 136 10.53 7.76 -5.75
CA GLY A 136 9.76 6.59 -6.18
C GLY A 136 8.25 6.84 -6.20
N PRO A 137 7.43 5.77 -6.17
CA PRO A 137 5.98 5.89 -6.01
C PRO A 137 5.61 6.62 -4.72
N ARG A 138 4.51 7.37 -4.73
CA ARG A 138 3.94 7.93 -3.50
C ARG A 138 3.39 6.80 -2.63
N VAL A 139 3.61 6.84 -1.32
CA VAL A 139 3.19 5.76 -0.43
C VAL A 139 2.22 6.27 0.65
N SER A 140 1.07 5.62 0.77
CA SER A 140 0.20 5.70 1.94
C SER A 140 0.44 4.47 2.81
N VAL A 141 0.91 4.68 4.04
CA VAL A 141 1.37 3.60 4.93
C VAL A 141 0.31 3.34 5.98
N TYR A 142 -0.42 2.23 5.84
CA TYR A 142 -1.41 1.77 6.79
C TYR A 142 -0.75 0.86 7.82
N ARG A 143 -0.56 1.36 9.04
CA ARG A 143 0.05 0.57 10.11
C ARG A 143 -0.92 -0.53 10.56
N GLU A 144 -0.54 -1.78 10.31
CA GLU A 144 -1.34 -2.95 10.63
C GLU A 144 -1.35 -3.29 12.13
N SER A 145 -2.50 -3.70 12.66
CA SER A 145 -2.65 -4.14 14.05
C SER A 145 -3.61 -5.31 14.15
N LEU A 146 -3.22 -6.27 15.00
CA LEU A 146 -3.98 -7.48 15.32
C LEU A 146 -3.81 -7.84 16.81
N GLY A 147 -4.76 -8.60 17.37
CA GLY A 147 -4.70 -9.01 18.76
C GLY A 147 -6.07 -9.38 19.36
N PHE A 148 -6.08 -10.44 20.17
CA PHE A 148 -7.29 -10.95 20.84
C PHE A 148 -7.25 -10.80 22.36
N ASP A 149 -6.22 -11.33 23.02
CA ASP A 149 -6.10 -11.24 24.48
C ASP A 149 -5.77 -9.81 24.95
N ALA A 150 -5.91 -9.55 26.26
CA ALA A 150 -5.69 -8.20 26.81
C ALA A 150 -4.28 -7.66 26.55
N ALA A 151 -3.25 -8.48 26.77
CA ALA A 151 -1.86 -8.07 26.61
C ALA A 151 -1.53 -7.73 25.15
N ALA A 152 -1.97 -8.56 24.20
CA ALA A 152 -1.81 -8.34 22.78
C ALA A 152 -2.52 -7.05 22.32
N ARG A 153 -3.73 -6.77 22.83
CA ARG A 153 -4.48 -5.56 22.50
C ARG A 153 -3.77 -4.29 22.97
N ASP A 154 -3.24 -4.28 24.19
CA ASP A 154 -2.54 -3.12 24.74
C ASP A 154 -1.20 -2.89 24.04
N ALA A 155 -0.46 -3.97 23.76
CA ALA A 155 0.78 -3.90 22.99
C ALA A 155 0.55 -3.38 21.57
N ALA A 156 -0.46 -3.89 20.86
CA ALA A 156 -0.83 -3.46 19.51
C ALA A 156 -1.25 -1.98 19.47
N HIS A 157 -2.03 -1.53 20.45
CA HIS A 157 -2.40 -0.12 20.56
C HIS A 157 -1.16 0.77 20.78
N GLY A 158 -0.28 0.39 21.71
CA GLY A 158 0.92 1.16 22.02
C GLY A 158 1.89 1.25 20.83
N SER A 159 2.12 0.13 20.13
CA SER A 159 2.98 0.12 18.94
C SER A 159 2.40 0.93 17.79
N LEU A 160 1.10 0.80 17.53
CA LEU A 160 0.41 1.56 16.49
C LEU A 160 0.60 3.07 16.69
N VAL A 161 0.29 3.59 17.88
CA VAL A 161 0.38 5.03 18.16
C VAL A 161 1.82 5.53 17.92
N ARG A 162 2.82 4.82 18.45
CA ARG A 162 4.23 5.18 18.24
C ARG A 162 4.61 5.20 16.76
N ASP A 163 4.19 4.19 16.00
CA ASP A 163 4.54 4.10 14.58
C ASP A 163 3.82 5.15 13.73
N ILE A 164 2.56 5.47 14.03
CA ILE A 164 1.83 6.59 13.39
C ILE A 164 2.54 7.91 13.67
N ASP A 165 2.98 8.15 14.91
CA ASP A 165 3.69 9.39 15.28
C ASP A 165 5.03 9.48 14.52
N ARG A 166 5.78 8.37 14.42
CA ARG A 166 7.02 8.29 13.63
C ARG A 166 6.81 8.56 12.15
N LEU A 167 5.77 7.98 11.55
CA LEU A 167 5.41 8.20 10.15
C LEU A 167 5.05 9.67 9.90
N THR A 168 4.22 10.25 10.77
CA THR A 168 3.77 11.64 10.65
C THR A 168 4.93 12.62 10.82
N ALA A 169 5.81 12.40 11.81
CA ALA A 169 6.99 13.22 12.03
C ALA A 169 7.97 13.20 10.85
N ALA A 170 8.00 12.10 10.09
CA ALA A 170 8.79 11.98 8.87
C ALA A 170 8.08 12.53 7.61
N GLY A 171 6.85 13.03 7.72
CA GLY A 171 6.07 13.53 6.58
C GLY A 171 5.44 12.44 5.71
N CYS A 172 5.30 11.22 6.21
CA CYS A 172 4.62 10.13 5.50
C CYS A 172 3.09 10.29 5.57
N ALA A 173 2.38 9.88 4.53
CA ALA A 173 0.93 9.74 4.56
C ALA A 173 0.57 8.48 5.38
N ALA A 174 0.17 8.67 6.64
CA ALA A 174 -0.10 7.57 7.55
C ALA A 174 -1.59 7.16 7.54
N GLY A 175 -1.85 5.87 7.78
CA GLY A 175 -3.17 5.27 7.92
C GLY A 175 -3.16 4.15 8.97
N ILE A 176 -4.32 3.63 9.31
CA ILE A 176 -4.46 2.52 10.28
C ILE A 176 -5.04 1.31 9.56
N SER A 177 -4.52 0.11 9.85
CA SER A 177 -5.10 -1.13 9.34
C SER A 177 -5.39 -2.11 10.48
N PRO A 178 -6.63 -2.22 10.97
CA PRO A 178 -7.02 -3.39 11.73
C PRO A 178 -7.03 -4.59 10.76
N HIS A 179 -6.22 -5.62 11.01
CA HIS A 179 -5.92 -6.68 10.02
C HIS A 179 -7.18 -7.29 9.39
N ALA A 180 -7.99 -8.00 10.18
CA ALA A 180 -9.22 -8.67 9.73
C ALA A 180 -10.14 -9.04 10.91
N PRO A 181 -11.45 -9.25 10.70
CA PRO A 181 -12.39 -9.67 11.74
C PRO A 181 -11.99 -10.94 12.51
N TYR A 182 -11.36 -11.90 11.83
CA TYR A 182 -10.89 -13.16 12.44
C TYR A 182 -9.57 -13.04 13.23
N SER A 183 -9.02 -11.84 13.36
CA SER A 183 -7.69 -11.58 13.97
C SER A 183 -7.65 -10.39 14.94
N VAL A 184 -8.70 -9.59 14.96
CA VAL A 184 -8.82 -8.37 15.75
C VAL A 184 -10.05 -8.50 16.64
N ALA A 185 -9.85 -8.53 17.96
CA ALA A 185 -10.99 -8.44 18.88
C ALA A 185 -11.79 -7.15 18.63
N ALA A 186 -13.12 -7.23 18.67
CA ALA A 186 -14.00 -6.07 18.43
C ALA A 186 -13.66 -4.84 19.30
N ALA A 187 -13.23 -5.06 20.56
CA ALA A 187 -12.77 -3.99 21.45
C ALA A 187 -11.52 -3.27 20.94
N LEU A 188 -10.55 -4.02 20.38
CA LEU A 188 -9.37 -3.44 19.74
C LEU A 188 -9.77 -2.69 18.47
N GLY A 189 -10.59 -3.31 17.60
CA GLY A 189 -11.09 -2.67 16.39
C GLY A 189 -11.76 -1.31 16.66
N LYS A 190 -12.67 -1.25 17.64
CA LYS A 190 -13.31 0.00 18.07
C LYS A 190 -12.29 1.06 18.53
N LYS A 191 -11.26 0.64 19.28
CA LYS A 191 -10.19 1.54 19.74
C LYS A 191 -9.39 2.11 18.57
N LEU A 192 -8.96 1.25 17.63
CA LEU A 192 -8.20 1.61 16.43
C LEU A 192 -8.99 2.59 15.55
N LEU A 193 -10.28 2.31 15.30
CA LEU A 193 -11.15 3.20 14.53
C LEU A 193 -11.43 4.52 15.26
N GLY A 194 -11.49 4.51 16.58
CA GLY A 194 -11.57 5.74 17.40
C GLY A 194 -10.36 6.64 17.18
N ILE A 195 -9.16 6.08 17.13
CA ILE A 195 -7.91 6.82 16.82
C ILE A 195 -7.96 7.35 15.40
N ALA A 196 -8.32 6.50 14.43
CA ALA A 196 -8.42 6.89 13.03
C ALA A 196 -9.37 8.10 12.86
N ARG A 197 -10.55 8.05 13.48
CA ARG A 197 -11.51 9.15 13.47
C ARG A 197 -10.98 10.41 14.12
N HIS A 198 -10.39 10.31 15.33
CA HIS A 198 -9.86 11.47 16.04
C HIS A 198 -8.71 12.15 15.29
N ARG A 199 -7.83 11.36 14.66
CA ARG A 199 -6.66 11.84 13.93
C ARG A 199 -6.94 12.05 12.43
N GLN A 200 -8.17 11.84 11.96
CA GLN A 200 -8.58 11.92 10.56
C GLN A 200 -7.70 11.06 9.62
N LEU A 201 -7.33 9.86 10.07
CA LEU A 201 -6.49 8.94 9.31
C LEU A 201 -7.36 7.99 8.46
N PRO A 202 -6.94 7.65 7.24
CA PRO A 202 -7.60 6.64 6.43
C PRO A 202 -7.41 5.25 7.04
N VAL A 203 -8.34 4.33 6.70
CA VAL A 203 -8.35 2.96 7.20
C VAL A 203 -8.42 1.96 6.05
N ALA A 204 -7.69 0.85 6.19
CA ALA A 204 -7.77 -0.32 5.30
C ALA A 204 -7.88 -1.61 6.13
N MET A 205 -8.70 -2.57 5.71
CA MET A 205 -8.93 -3.84 6.43
C MET A 205 -9.21 -4.94 5.41
N HIS A 206 -8.68 -6.14 5.65
CA HIS A 206 -9.11 -7.33 4.92
C HIS A 206 -10.49 -7.76 5.42
N LEU A 207 -11.40 -8.04 4.50
CA LEU A 207 -12.78 -8.39 4.82
C LEU A 207 -13.31 -9.42 3.83
N ALA A 208 -13.87 -10.51 4.36
CA ALA A 208 -14.44 -11.60 3.58
C ALA A 208 -13.47 -12.15 2.53
N GLU A 209 -12.21 -12.37 2.93
CA GLU A 209 -11.15 -12.86 2.05
C GLU A 209 -11.34 -14.33 1.66
N SER A 210 -11.96 -15.12 2.55
CA SER A 210 -12.21 -16.53 2.31
C SER A 210 -13.56 -17.03 2.87
N CYS A 211 -14.00 -18.19 2.38
CA CYS A 211 -15.14 -18.90 2.96
C CYS A 211 -14.88 -19.31 4.43
N ASP A 212 -13.64 -19.58 4.81
CA ASP A 212 -13.28 -19.91 6.20
C ASP A 212 -13.49 -18.72 7.14
N GLU A 213 -13.21 -17.49 6.67
CA GLU A 213 -13.54 -16.28 7.43
C GLU A 213 -15.06 -16.17 7.60
N HIS A 214 -15.82 -16.36 6.52
CA HIS A 214 -17.27 -16.30 6.58
C HIS A 214 -17.84 -17.33 7.56
N GLU A 215 -17.37 -18.58 7.53
CA GLU A 215 -17.82 -19.64 8.43
C GLU A 215 -17.55 -19.29 9.90
N LEU A 216 -16.35 -18.79 10.22
CA LEU A 216 -16.00 -18.36 11.57
C LEU A 216 -16.93 -17.24 12.06
N LEU A 217 -17.19 -16.23 11.21
CA LEU A 217 -17.98 -15.07 11.61
C LEU A 217 -19.48 -15.38 11.71
N ALA A 218 -20.01 -16.25 10.84
CA ALA A 218 -21.41 -16.63 10.84
C ALA A 218 -21.75 -17.64 11.94
N ASN A 219 -20.89 -18.65 12.13
CA ASN A 219 -21.22 -19.84 12.91
C ASN A 219 -20.28 -20.08 14.11
N GLY A 220 -19.14 -19.37 14.19
CA GLY A 220 -18.13 -19.64 15.20
C GLY A 220 -17.44 -21.00 15.02
N THR A 221 -17.40 -21.52 13.79
CA THR A 221 -16.81 -22.81 13.42
C THR A 221 -15.70 -22.64 12.37
N GLY A 222 -15.21 -23.74 11.82
CA GLY A 222 -14.22 -23.71 10.75
C GLY A 222 -12.76 -23.63 11.22
N PRO A 223 -11.83 -23.70 10.27
CA PRO A 223 -10.39 -23.85 10.54
C PRO A 223 -9.72 -22.61 11.13
N LEU A 224 -10.38 -21.45 11.12
CA LEU A 224 -9.88 -20.21 11.73
C LEU A 224 -10.28 -20.05 13.20
N ARG A 225 -11.13 -20.94 13.74
CA ARG A 225 -11.51 -20.90 15.16
C ARG A 225 -10.30 -21.23 16.04
N ARG A 226 -10.02 -20.36 17.02
CA ARG A 226 -8.96 -20.51 18.02
C ARG A 226 -9.51 -20.92 19.37
#